data_AF-A0A2S1SNP1-F1
#
_entry.id   AF-A0A2S1SNP1-F1
#
_cell.length_a   1.000
_cell.length_b   1.000
_cell.length_c   1.000
_cell.angle_alpha   90.00
_cell.angle_beta   90.00
_cell.angle_gamma   90.00
#
_symmetry.space_group_name_H-M   'P 1'
#
loop_
_entity.id
_entity.type
_entity.pdbx_description
1 polymer ?
#
loop_
_entity_poly.entity_id
_entity_poly.type
_entity_poly.pdbx_seq_one_letter_code
_entity_poly.pdbx_strand_id
1 'polypeptide(L)'
;MNRVYVCSCFGITEKQVKEHAEAGACTPRQIASVSKAGTDCGSCVRRIQGILGRGACPRRELLEQGGGALSEETAPVGARAVSPVRLREAA
;
A
#
# COMPACT_ATOMS: atom_id res chain seq x y z
N MET A 1 19.72 12.42 -18.79
CA MET A 1 18.63 11.42 -18.62
C MET A 1 19.01 10.47 -17.48
N ASN A 2 18.61 10.76 -16.24
CA ASN A 2 18.91 9.87 -15.12
C ASN A 2 17.80 8.84 -14.98
N ARG A 3 18.01 7.65 -15.56
CA ARG A 3 17.16 6.48 -15.30
C ARG A 3 17.50 5.93 -13.92
N VAL A 4 17.08 6.62 -12.87
CA VAL A 4 17.24 6.12 -11.51
C VAL A 4 16.30 4.93 -11.33
N TYR A 5 16.89 3.74 -11.19
CA TYR A 5 16.14 2.55 -10.81
C TYR A 5 15.75 2.65 -9.34
N VAL A 6 14.46 2.46 -9.09
CA VAL A 6 13.86 2.41 -7.76
C VAL A 6 13.84 0.98 -7.25
N CYS A 7 13.53 0.00 -8.11
CA CYS A 7 13.58 -1.43 -7.79
C CYS A 7 14.56 -2.16 -8.71
N SER A 8 15.63 -2.71 -8.15
CA SER A 8 16.61 -3.48 -8.92
C SER A 8 16.11 -4.88 -9.30
N CYS A 9 15.27 -5.51 -8.48
CA CYS A 9 14.79 -6.89 -8.74
C CYS A 9 13.95 -6.98 -10.01
N PHE A 10 13.08 -5.99 -10.24
CA PHE A 10 12.16 -5.97 -11.38
C PHE A 10 12.50 -4.86 -12.40
N GLY A 11 13.62 -4.15 -12.20
CA GLY A 11 14.06 -3.09 -13.11
C GLY A 11 13.13 -1.88 -13.18
N ILE A 12 12.41 -1.56 -12.10
CA ILE A 12 11.44 -0.46 -12.07
C ILE A 12 12.15 0.87 -11.87
N THR A 13 11.84 1.84 -12.73
CA THR A 13 12.40 3.19 -12.71
C THR A 13 11.52 4.18 -11.94
N GLU A 14 12.12 5.29 -11.51
CA GLU A 14 11.37 6.38 -10.89
C GLU A 14 10.27 6.95 -11.81
N LYS A 15 10.53 7.00 -13.11
CA LYS A 15 9.55 7.46 -14.11
C LYS A 15 8.31 6.58 -14.11
N GLN A 16 8.49 5.25 -14.13
CA GLN A 16 7.38 4.30 -14.09
C GLN A 16 6.58 4.44 -12.79
N VAL A 17 7.24 4.66 -11.65
CA VAL A 17 6.53 4.90 -10.38
C VAL A 17 5.65 6.15 -10.46
N LYS A 18 6.14 7.23 -11.09
CA LYS A 18 5.36 8.46 -11.29
C LYS A 18 4.20 8.25 -12.28
N GLU A 19 4.43 7.58 -13.40
CA GLU A 19 3.39 7.24 -14.38
C GLU A 19 2.27 6.41 -13.74
N HIS A 20 2.62 5.43 -12.91
CA HIS A 20 1.63 4.65 -12.16
C HIS A 20 0.88 5.48 -11.11
N ALA A 21 1.56 6.42 -10.45
CA ALA A 21 0.93 7.34 -9.51
C ALA A 21 -0.10 8.25 -10.21
N GLU A 22 0.23 8.77 -11.40
CA GLU A 22 -0.69 9.55 -12.23
C GLU A 22 -1.85 8.71 -12.77
N ALA A 23 -1.63 7.42 -13.05
CA ALA A 23 -2.68 6.46 -13.38
C ALA A 23 -3.57 6.06 -12.18
N GLY A 24 -3.31 6.57 -10.97
CA GLY A 24 -4.12 6.34 -9.77
C GLY A 24 -3.55 5.31 -8.79
N ALA A 25 -2.37 4.73 -9.03
CA ALA A 25 -1.68 3.85 -8.10
C ALA A 25 -0.97 4.66 -7.01
N CYS A 26 -1.76 5.01 -6.02
CA CYS A 26 -1.45 6.08 -5.10
C CYS A 26 -0.67 5.57 -3.87
N THR A 27 -0.77 4.28 -3.56
CA THR A 27 -0.07 3.65 -2.43
C THR A 27 1.04 2.71 -2.91
N PRO A 28 2.09 2.46 -2.09
CA PRO A 28 3.13 1.49 -2.43
C PRO A 28 2.57 0.11 -2.76
N ARG A 29 1.47 -0.27 -2.10
CA ARG A 29 0.77 -1.53 -2.35
C ARG A 29 0.09 -1.54 -3.72
N GLN A 30 -0.53 -0.43 -4.14
CA GLN A 30 -1.09 -0.31 -5.50
C GLN A 30 0.01 -0.27 -6.56
N ILE A 31 1.12 0.43 -6.31
CA ILE A 31 2.30 0.41 -7.18
C ILE A 31 2.80 -1.03 -7.32
N ALA A 32 2.92 -1.79 -6.23
CA ALA A 32 3.32 -3.19 -6.27
C ALA A 32 2.36 -4.05 -7.11
N SER A 33 1.05 -3.82 -7.03
CA SER A 33 0.06 -4.56 -7.82
C SER A 33 0.19 -4.34 -9.33
N VAL A 34 0.52 -3.12 -9.77
CA VAL A 34 0.64 -2.81 -11.22
C VAL A 34 2.05 -3.02 -11.77
N SER A 35 3.09 -2.88 -10.94
CA SER A 35 4.49 -2.84 -11.39
C SER A 35 5.38 -3.94 -10.79
N LYS A 36 4.87 -4.76 -9.86
CA LYS A 36 5.63 -5.75 -9.07
C LYS A 36 6.73 -5.16 -8.18
N ALA A 37 6.89 -3.84 -8.14
CA ALA A 37 7.90 -3.22 -7.29
C ALA A 37 7.65 -3.55 -5.80
N GLY A 38 8.64 -4.15 -5.15
CA GLY A 38 8.60 -4.41 -3.70
C GLY A 38 7.92 -5.71 -3.29
N THR A 39 7.64 -6.63 -4.23
CA THR A 39 7.11 -7.98 -3.91
C THR A 39 8.22 -9.03 -3.67
N ASP A 40 9.47 -8.66 -3.88
CA ASP A 40 10.66 -9.50 -3.65
C ASP A 40 11.40 -9.02 -2.38
N CYS A 41 12.64 -8.54 -2.47
CA CYS A 41 13.45 -8.13 -1.33
C CYS A 41 12.93 -6.90 -0.55
N GLY A 42 11.95 -6.17 -1.09
CA GLY A 42 11.26 -5.07 -0.40
C GLY A 42 12.07 -3.78 -0.18
N SER A 43 13.35 -3.71 -0.56
CA SER A 43 14.23 -2.55 -0.31
C SER A 43 13.73 -1.24 -0.94
N CYS A 44 13.00 -1.32 -2.05
CA CYS A 44 12.47 -0.18 -2.77
C CYS A 44 11.23 0.45 -2.12
N VAL A 45 10.56 -0.22 -1.18
CA VAL A 45 9.26 0.21 -0.62
C VAL A 45 9.34 1.57 0.06
N ARG A 46 10.37 1.81 0.88
CA ARG A 46 10.58 3.11 1.54
C ARG A 46 10.88 4.23 0.55
N ARG A 47 11.60 3.91 -0.53
CA ARG A 47 11.90 4.86 -1.60
C ARG A 47 10.63 5.24 -2.37
N ILE A 48 9.79 4.26 -2.70
CA ILE A 48 8.49 4.47 -3.34
C ILE A 48 7.59 5.35 -2.46
N GLN A 49 7.54 5.11 -1.15
CA GLN A 49 6.82 5.98 -0.21
C GLN A 49 7.32 7.43 -0.23
N GLY A 50 8.64 7.64 -0.36
CA GLY A 50 9.22 8.97 -0.48
C GLY A 50 8.84 9.68 -1.78
N ILE A 51 8.81 8.94 -2.91
CA ILE A 51 8.41 9.46 -4.23
C ILE A 51 6.93 9.86 -4.24
N LEU A 52 6.07 9.03 -3.64
CA LEU A 52 4.64 9.30 -3.52
C LEU A 52 4.32 10.40 -2.49
N GLY A 53 5.27 10.75 -1.63
CA GLY A 53 5.08 11.73 -0.56
C GLY A 53 4.23 11.21 0.62
N ARG A 54 4.40 11.84 1.78
CA ARG A 54 3.54 11.62 2.96
C ARG A 54 2.17 12.26 2.72
N GLY A 55 1.32 11.61 1.93
CA GLY A 55 -0.10 11.97 1.85
C GLY A 55 -0.68 12.31 0.47
N ALA A 56 -0.02 11.99 -0.66
CA ALA A 56 -0.57 12.29 -1.99
C ALA A 56 -1.78 11.43 -2.39
N CYS A 57 -2.39 10.72 -1.44
CA CYS A 57 -3.60 9.96 -1.70
C CYS A 57 -4.69 10.44 -0.77
N PRO A 58 -5.82 10.91 -1.30
CA PRO A 58 -7.03 11.18 -0.54
C PRO A 58 -7.68 9.86 -0.07
N ARG A 59 -6.87 8.87 0.35
CA ARG A 59 -7.29 7.57 0.87
C ARG A 59 -8.16 7.72 2.13
N ARG A 60 -8.15 8.88 2.79
CA ARG A 60 -9.10 9.18 3.88
C ARG A 60 -10.52 9.42 3.36
N GLU A 61 -10.70 9.97 2.17
CA GLU A 61 -12.01 10.41 1.67
C GLU A 61 -12.76 9.29 0.93
N LEU A 62 -12.05 8.45 0.16
CA LEU A 62 -12.66 7.38 -0.65
C LEU A 62 -12.91 6.05 0.09
N LEU A 63 -12.27 5.80 1.24
CA LEU A 63 -12.65 4.62 2.06
C LEU A 63 -13.97 4.82 2.80
N GLU A 64 -14.48 6.06 2.88
CA GLU A 64 -15.78 6.36 3.52
C GLU A 64 -16.96 6.24 2.54
N GLN A 65 -16.72 6.18 1.21
CA GLN A 65 -17.77 6.25 0.17
C GLN A 65 -18.06 4.95 -0.61
N GLY A 66 -17.48 3.81 -0.20
CA GLY A 66 -18.17 2.53 -0.37
C GLY A 66 -17.67 1.53 -1.43
N GLY A 67 -17.90 0.26 -1.10
CA GLY A 67 -18.32 -0.82 -2.00
C GLY A 67 -17.26 -1.44 -2.90
N GLY A 68 -16.82 -2.66 -2.57
CA GLY A 68 -15.86 -3.44 -3.35
C GLY A 68 -16.41 -4.10 -4.63
N ALA A 69 -15.51 -4.79 -5.34
CA ALA A 69 -15.77 -5.78 -6.40
C ALA A 69 -14.65 -6.85 -6.30
N LEU A 70 -14.77 -7.90 -5.45
CA LEU A 70 -15.36 -9.27 -5.62
C LEU A 70 -14.59 -10.16 -6.63
N SER A 71 -14.26 -11.45 -6.47
CA SER A 71 -14.31 -12.58 -5.50
C SER A 71 -13.22 -13.57 -6.02
N GLU A 72 -12.53 -14.45 -5.28
CA GLU A 72 -13.04 -15.55 -4.45
C GLU A 72 -11.91 -16.09 -3.53
N GLU A 73 -12.28 -16.39 -2.29
CA GLU A 73 -11.59 -17.17 -1.25
C GLU A 73 -10.17 -16.73 -0.78
N THR A 74 -10.13 -15.94 0.31
CA THR A 74 -9.64 -16.39 1.64
C THR A 74 -9.80 -15.23 2.67
N ALA A 75 -10.06 -15.63 3.90
CA ALA A 75 -10.58 -14.86 5.03
C ALA A 75 -9.87 -13.54 5.41
N PRO A 76 -10.57 -12.60 6.08
CA PRO A 76 -10.07 -11.26 6.37
C PRO A 76 -9.08 -11.26 7.55
N VAL A 77 -7.86 -10.74 7.34
CA VAL A 77 -7.01 -10.35 8.48
C VAL A 77 -7.47 -8.98 8.98
N GLY A 78 -8.46 -9.05 9.87
CA GLY A 78 -8.95 -7.93 10.66
C GLY A 78 -7.81 -7.27 11.44
N ALA A 79 -7.88 -5.95 11.49
CA ALA A 79 -7.07 -5.13 12.36
C ALA A 79 -7.16 -5.64 13.81
N ARG A 80 -6.01 -5.97 14.40
CA ARG A 80 -5.87 -6.24 15.84
C ARG A 80 -6.24 -4.98 16.62
N ALA A 81 -7.48 -4.89 17.07
CA ALA A 81 -7.86 -4.09 18.23
C ALA A 81 -7.39 -4.86 19.47
N VAL A 82 -6.47 -4.27 20.23
CA VAL A 82 -5.94 -4.85 21.47
C VAL A 82 -6.85 -4.40 22.62
N SER A 83 -7.60 -5.32 23.22
CA SER A 83 -8.34 -5.06 24.46
C SER A 83 -7.45 -5.27 25.69
N PRO A 84 -7.54 -4.43 26.73
CA PRO A 84 -7.18 -4.85 28.08
C PRO A 84 -8.43 -5.22 28.89
N VAL A 85 -8.38 -6.45 29.38
CA VAL A 85 -9.24 -7.07 30.39
C VAL A 85 -9.39 -6.21 31.66
N ARG A 86 -10.62 -6.05 32.16
CA ARG A 86 -10.97 -6.13 33.59
C ARG A 86 -12.44 -6.55 33.75
N LEU A 87 -12.67 -7.82 34.07
CA LEU A 87 -13.85 -8.25 34.82
C LEU A 87 -13.35 -8.96 36.07
N ARG A 88 -13.98 -8.66 37.21
CA ARG A 88 -14.32 -9.51 38.37
C ARG A 88 -14.54 -8.57 39.58
N GLU A 89 -15.58 -8.68 40.39
CA GLU A 89 -16.57 -9.74 40.59
C GLU A 89 -17.76 -9.14 41.38
N ALA A 90 -18.92 -9.78 41.25
CA ALA A 90 -20.09 -9.60 42.10
C ALA A 90 -19.99 -10.54 43.32
N ALA A 91 -20.36 -10.04 44.50
CA ALA A 91 -20.84 -10.81 45.64
C ALA A 91 -21.82 -9.93 46.42
#